data_AF-A0A4Q4VSJ6-F1
#
_entry.id   AF-A0A4Q4VSJ6-F1
#
_cell.length_a   1.000
_cell.length_b   1.000
_cell.length_c   1.000
_cell.angle_alpha   90.00
_cell.angle_beta   90.00
_cell.angle_gamma   90.00
#
_symmetry.space_group_name_H-M   'P 1'
#
loop_
_entity.id
_entity.type
_entity.pdbx_description
1 polymer ?
#
loop_
_entity_poly.entity_id
_entity_poly.type
_entity_poly.pdbx_seq_one_letter_code
_entity_poly.pdbx_strand_id
1 'polypeptide(L)'
;MSPTPLDAESRAAFEFFPQLPAELRLEIWRLSCSERVVEVFYDSDEDRCLTTSEPPAILHACRESRNEGLRVFRKSFGTRSHEPRIYFCPELDTLYLPRPALLGYGDHARDFTELVGDTGDVIDLAIDYVDPVIRQPWETYNKFVLMESFPKVKEVFLVVGSDHSSDELEVGPRTVQLVDPDIDMMALDDLLASVKESFSYEVGVELNVDLEKNDPQEQIKQDPTPDIKTPTLMPLPPVLLKAKVVSARA
;
A
#
# COMPACT_ATOMS: atom_id res chain seq x y z
N MET A 1 -39.66 -5.00 51.28
CA MET A 1 -38.66 -3.99 50.88
C MET A 1 -37.91 -4.55 49.70
N SER A 2 -38.37 -4.18 48.51
CA SER A 2 -37.78 -4.58 47.24
C SER A 2 -36.60 -3.64 46.94
N PRO A 3 -35.48 -4.11 46.39
CA PRO A 3 -34.38 -3.24 46.04
C PRO A 3 -34.80 -2.39 44.83
N THR A 4 -34.75 -1.08 44.99
CA THR A 4 -34.80 -0.13 43.88
C THR A 4 -33.59 -0.41 42.98
N PRO A 5 -33.76 -0.64 41.67
CA PRO A 5 -32.61 -0.73 40.78
C PRO A 5 -32.06 0.69 40.62
N LEU A 6 -31.04 1.00 41.43
CA LEU A 6 -30.10 2.06 41.16
C LEU A 6 -29.54 1.82 39.76
N ASP A 7 -29.92 2.71 38.85
CA ASP A 7 -29.07 3.26 37.80
C ASP A 7 -28.22 2.20 37.08
N ALA A 8 -28.89 1.48 36.18
CA ALA A 8 -28.23 0.91 35.01
C ALA A 8 -27.59 2.06 34.22
N GLU A 9 -26.36 2.37 34.60
CA GLU A 9 -25.35 3.20 33.94
C GLU A 9 -25.89 3.99 32.74
N SER A 10 -26.12 5.28 32.99
CA SER A 10 -26.31 6.30 31.97
C SER A 10 -25.20 6.18 30.92
N ARG A 11 -25.43 5.44 29.84
CA ARG A 11 -24.76 5.67 28.58
C ARG A 11 -24.98 7.15 28.29
N ALA A 12 -23.91 7.95 28.34
CA ALA A 12 -23.98 9.38 28.07
C ALA A 12 -24.61 9.57 26.68
N ALA A 13 -25.90 9.90 26.64
CA ALA A 13 -26.60 10.11 25.39
C ALA A 13 -26.00 11.35 24.73
N PHE A 14 -25.66 11.23 23.44
CA PHE A 14 -25.09 12.34 22.67
C PHE A 14 -26.22 13.27 22.20
N GLU A 15 -26.83 13.99 23.14
CA GLU A 15 -28.12 14.69 22.94
C GLU A 15 -28.00 16.06 22.27
N PHE A 16 -26.83 16.69 22.30
CA PHE A 16 -26.66 18.06 21.81
C PHE A 16 -26.33 18.14 20.31
N PHE A 17 -25.68 17.14 19.74
CA PHE A 17 -25.32 17.17 18.34
C PHE A 17 -26.54 17.26 17.40
N PRO A 18 -27.65 16.53 17.61
CA PRO A 18 -28.85 16.69 16.78
C PRO A 18 -29.51 18.07 16.89
N GLN A 19 -29.21 18.85 17.93
CA GLN A 19 -29.76 20.20 18.13
C GLN A 19 -29.00 21.27 17.32
N LEU A 20 -27.83 20.93 16.76
CA LEU A 20 -27.09 21.82 15.88
C LEU A 20 -27.84 22.02 14.55
N PRO A 21 -27.81 23.23 13.97
CA PRO A 21 -28.22 23.48 12.59
C PRO A 21 -27.60 22.46 11.63
N ALA A 22 -28.36 22.09 10.60
CA ALA A 22 -27.95 21.05 9.66
C ALA A 22 -26.60 21.35 9.01
N GLU A 23 -26.35 22.62 8.67
CA GLU A 23 -25.10 23.09 8.08
C GLU A 23 -23.90 22.76 8.97
N LEU A 24 -24.00 23.00 10.28
CA LEU A 24 -22.93 22.70 11.23
C LEU A 24 -22.72 21.19 11.39
N ARG A 25 -23.81 20.40 11.42
CA ARG A 25 -23.70 18.93 11.52
C ARG A 25 -23.00 18.35 10.30
N LEU A 26 -23.34 18.82 9.09
CA LEU A 26 -22.72 18.39 7.85
C LEU A 26 -21.24 18.78 7.77
N GLU A 27 -20.88 19.99 8.19
CA GLU A 27 -19.47 20.40 8.27
C GLU A 27 -18.68 19.58 9.29
N ILE A 28 -19.26 19.29 10.47
CA ILE A 28 -18.62 18.40 11.45
C ILE A 28 -18.37 17.01 10.84
N TRP A 29 -19.34 16.45 10.10
CA TRP A 29 -19.13 15.16 9.43
C TRP A 29 -18.01 15.22 8.39
N ARG A 30 -17.96 16.27 7.56
CA ARG A 30 -16.89 16.43 6.56
C ARG A 30 -15.51 16.54 7.20
N LEU A 31 -15.41 17.29 8.30
CA LEU A 31 -14.18 17.46 9.05
C LEU A 31 -13.83 16.25 9.94
N SER A 32 -14.75 15.31 10.14
CA SER A 32 -14.49 14.08 10.90
C SER A 32 -13.74 13.01 10.11
N CYS A 33 -13.64 13.17 8.79
CA CYS A 33 -12.78 12.32 7.96
C CYS A 33 -11.32 12.63 8.27
N SER A 34 -10.53 11.60 8.62
CA SER A 34 -9.11 11.72 8.87
C SER A 34 -8.30 10.96 7.82
N GLU A 35 -7.05 11.38 7.65
CA GLU A 35 -6.06 10.60 6.91
C GLU A 35 -5.87 9.23 7.58
N ARG A 36 -5.61 8.21 6.76
CA ARG A 36 -5.34 6.85 7.24
C ARG A 36 -4.60 6.02 6.20
N VAL A 37 -4.06 4.90 6.66
CA VAL A 37 -3.40 3.91 5.82
C VAL A 37 -4.37 2.77 5.54
N VAL A 38 -4.57 2.46 4.26
CA VAL A 38 -5.39 1.34 3.83
C VAL A 38 -4.49 0.22 3.33
N GLU A 39 -4.34 -0.82 4.15
CA GLU A 39 -3.60 -2.03 3.78
C GLU A 39 -4.41 -2.85 2.78
N VAL A 40 -3.82 -3.17 1.63
CA VAL A 40 -4.46 -4.00 0.62
C VAL A 40 -3.57 -5.18 0.26
N PHE A 41 -4.10 -6.39 0.44
CA PHE A 41 -3.48 -7.64 0.04
C PHE A 41 -4.24 -8.22 -1.14
N TYR A 42 -3.55 -8.49 -2.24
CA TYR A 42 -4.13 -9.23 -3.36
C TYR A 42 -3.93 -10.74 -3.12
N ASP A 43 -5.05 -11.45 -2.97
CA ASP A 43 -5.12 -12.89 -2.86
C ASP A 43 -5.30 -13.45 -4.28
N SER A 44 -4.21 -14.00 -4.84
CA SER A 44 -4.18 -14.54 -6.20
C SER A 44 -4.95 -15.83 -6.36
N ASP A 45 -5.11 -16.61 -5.29
CA ASP A 45 -5.81 -17.91 -5.34
C ASP A 45 -7.32 -17.70 -5.43
N GLU A 46 -7.84 -16.71 -4.70
CA GLU A 46 -9.24 -16.33 -4.74
C GLU A 46 -9.54 -15.15 -5.69
N ASP A 47 -8.53 -14.56 -6.34
CA ASP A 47 -8.63 -13.36 -7.16
C ASP A 47 -9.45 -12.25 -6.47
N ARG A 48 -9.04 -11.86 -5.26
CA ARG A 48 -9.74 -10.85 -4.45
C ARG A 48 -8.76 -9.96 -3.68
N CYS A 49 -9.18 -8.73 -3.40
CA CYS A 49 -8.46 -7.87 -2.48
C CYS A 49 -8.99 -8.00 -1.05
N LEU A 50 -8.08 -8.14 -0.10
CA LEU A 50 -8.32 -8.20 1.33
C LEU A 50 -7.72 -6.98 2.01
N THR A 51 -8.30 -6.60 3.15
CA THR A 51 -7.79 -5.52 3.99
C THR A 51 -7.99 -5.85 5.46
N THR A 52 -7.03 -5.44 6.26
CA THR A 52 -7.09 -5.41 7.73
C THR A 52 -7.56 -4.04 8.24
N SER A 53 -7.66 -3.03 7.38
CA SER A 53 -8.07 -1.68 7.77
C SER A 53 -9.56 -1.61 8.09
N GLU A 54 -9.88 -0.96 9.20
CA GLU A 54 -11.28 -0.72 9.57
C GLU A 54 -11.98 0.19 8.55
N PRO A 55 -13.28 -0.04 8.26
CA PRO A 55 -14.07 0.92 7.50
C PRO A 55 -14.09 2.30 8.18
N PRO A 56 -14.11 3.42 7.40
CA PRO A 56 -14.17 4.76 7.98
C PRO A 56 -15.31 4.91 8.99
N ALA A 57 -15.01 5.43 10.19
CA ALA A 57 -16.00 5.57 11.26
C ALA A 57 -17.25 6.35 10.84
N ILE A 58 -17.08 7.35 9.96
CA ILE A 58 -18.17 8.15 9.37
C ILE A 58 -19.22 7.29 8.63
N LEU A 59 -18.83 6.15 8.05
CA LEU A 59 -19.76 5.25 7.34
C LEU A 59 -20.62 4.41 8.28
N HIS A 60 -20.29 4.38 9.58
CA HIS A 60 -20.93 3.52 10.56
C HIS A 60 -21.55 4.28 11.75
N ALA A 61 -21.27 5.57 11.92
CA ALA A 61 -21.79 6.37 13.03
C ALA A 61 -23.32 6.54 13.01
N CYS A 62 -23.89 7.06 11.91
CA CYS A 62 -25.34 7.21 11.74
C CYS A 62 -25.73 7.37 10.26
N ARG A 63 -27.03 7.48 9.95
CA ARG A 63 -27.52 7.62 8.57
C ARG A 63 -27.03 8.91 7.89
N GLU A 64 -27.01 10.02 8.61
CA GLU A 64 -26.54 11.31 8.08
C GLU A 64 -25.04 11.28 7.80
N SER A 65 -24.27 10.80 8.78
CA SER A 65 -22.83 10.60 8.67
C SER A 65 -22.47 9.71 7.48
N ARG A 66 -23.15 8.57 7.32
CA ARG A 66 -22.98 7.68 6.16
C ARG A 66 -23.25 8.37 4.83
N ASN A 67 -24.32 9.18 4.75
CA ASN A 67 -24.65 9.89 3.53
C ASN A 67 -23.54 10.89 3.16
N GLU A 68 -22.95 11.60 4.12
CA GLU A 68 -21.83 12.50 3.84
C GLU A 68 -20.54 11.72 3.53
N GLY A 69 -20.24 10.64 4.27
CA GLY A 69 -19.06 9.81 4.03
C GLY A 69 -19.04 9.17 2.65
N LEU A 70 -20.18 8.68 2.15
CA LEU A 70 -20.29 8.10 0.80
C LEU A 70 -20.14 9.12 -0.34
N ARG A 71 -20.07 10.42 -0.05
CA ARG A 71 -19.72 11.43 -1.06
C ARG A 71 -18.23 11.46 -1.38
N VAL A 72 -17.43 11.00 -0.42
CA VAL A 72 -15.97 11.08 -0.44
C VAL A 72 -15.37 9.69 -0.59
N PHE A 73 -15.77 8.74 0.25
CA PHE A 73 -15.31 7.35 0.18
C PHE A 73 -16.07 6.56 -0.88
N ARG A 74 -15.33 5.85 -1.72
CA ARG A 74 -15.88 4.90 -2.71
C ARG A 74 -15.36 3.51 -2.42
N LYS A 75 -16.09 2.49 -2.84
CA LYS A 75 -15.55 1.14 -2.82
C LYS A 75 -14.56 1.02 -3.99
N SER A 76 -13.35 0.56 -3.70
CA SER A 76 -12.25 0.40 -4.64
C SER A 76 -11.63 -0.99 -4.52
N PHE A 77 -10.65 -1.25 -5.39
CA PHE A 77 -9.82 -2.46 -5.43
C PHE A 77 -10.62 -3.73 -5.75
N GLY A 78 -11.54 -3.61 -6.72
CA GLY A 78 -12.20 -4.77 -7.32
C GLY A 78 -11.23 -5.54 -8.21
N THR A 79 -11.54 -6.79 -8.48
CA THR A 79 -10.78 -7.66 -9.39
C THR A 79 -11.67 -8.10 -10.54
N ARG A 80 -11.17 -8.99 -11.41
CA ARG A 80 -12.00 -9.58 -12.47
C ARG A 80 -13.12 -10.45 -11.90
N SER A 81 -12.83 -11.16 -10.80
CA SER A 81 -13.78 -12.09 -10.18
C SER A 81 -14.63 -11.45 -9.08
N HIS A 82 -14.19 -10.34 -8.48
CA HIS A 82 -14.82 -9.74 -7.31
C HIS A 82 -15.08 -8.24 -7.45
N GLU A 83 -16.31 -7.81 -7.13
CA GLU A 83 -16.64 -6.40 -6.99
C GLU A 83 -15.80 -5.71 -5.89
N PRO A 84 -15.50 -4.41 -6.03
CA PRO A 84 -14.76 -3.65 -5.02
C PRO A 84 -15.52 -3.60 -3.68
N ARG A 85 -14.79 -3.78 -2.57
CA ARG A 85 -15.36 -3.84 -1.21
C ARG A 85 -14.70 -2.91 -0.20
N ILE A 86 -13.50 -2.43 -0.50
CA ILE A 86 -12.69 -1.63 0.41
C ILE A 86 -13.05 -0.16 0.19
N TYR A 87 -13.49 0.55 1.24
CA TYR A 87 -13.72 1.99 1.13
C TYR A 87 -12.39 2.72 1.05
N PHE A 88 -12.22 3.55 0.03
CA PHE A 88 -11.01 4.31 -0.24
C PHE A 88 -11.36 5.75 -0.66
N CYS A 89 -10.58 6.72 -0.18
CA CYS A 89 -10.65 8.13 -0.55
C CYS A 89 -9.25 8.59 -0.96
N PRO A 90 -8.94 8.76 -2.26
CA PRO A 90 -7.58 9.08 -2.70
C PRO A 90 -6.98 10.36 -2.11
N GLU A 91 -7.82 11.31 -1.70
CA GLU A 91 -7.40 12.57 -1.08
C GLU A 91 -7.02 12.45 0.42
N LEU A 92 -7.36 11.33 1.07
CA LEU A 92 -7.14 11.12 2.52
C LEU A 92 -6.41 9.80 2.82
N ASP A 93 -6.60 8.80 1.98
CA ASP A 93 -6.10 7.45 2.21
C ASP A 93 -4.79 7.23 1.46
N THR A 94 -3.78 6.75 2.17
CA THR A 94 -2.58 6.17 1.57
C THR A 94 -2.83 4.69 1.30
N LEU A 95 -2.66 4.25 0.04
CA LEU A 95 -2.69 2.83 -0.30
C LEU A 95 -1.39 2.19 0.18
N TYR A 96 -1.46 1.22 1.09
CA TYR A 96 -0.30 0.46 1.53
C TYR A 96 -0.37 -0.96 0.99
N LEU A 97 0.68 -1.39 0.29
CA LEU A 97 0.86 -2.73 -0.24
C LEU A 97 2.00 -3.42 0.54
N PRO A 98 1.68 -4.16 1.63
CA PRO A 98 2.69 -4.81 2.45
C PRO A 98 3.43 -5.89 1.68
N ARG A 99 4.68 -6.16 2.06
CA ARG A 99 5.51 -7.20 1.48
C ARG A 99 4.99 -8.59 1.84
N PRO A 100 4.66 -9.44 0.86
CA PRO A 100 4.38 -10.85 1.12
C PRO A 100 5.57 -11.55 1.77
N ALA A 101 5.34 -12.31 2.84
CA ALA A 101 6.42 -12.96 3.61
C ALA A 101 7.23 -13.97 2.78
N LEU A 102 6.55 -14.78 1.96
CA LEU A 102 7.16 -15.92 1.27
C LEU A 102 8.03 -15.52 0.06
N LEU A 103 7.48 -14.71 -0.86
CA LEU A 103 8.11 -14.40 -2.15
C LEU A 103 8.50 -12.92 -2.28
N GLY A 104 8.25 -12.09 -1.26
CA GLY A 104 8.39 -10.65 -1.37
C GLY A 104 7.48 -10.07 -2.47
N TYR A 105 7.91 -8.96 -3.06
CA TYR A 105 7.21 -8.31 -4.18
C TYR A 105 7.41 -9.09 -5.49
N GLY A 106 6.63 -10.16 -5.69
CA GLY A 106 6.60 -10.98 -6.91
C GLY A 106 5.79 -10.37 -8.07
N ASP A 107 5.46 -11.21 -9.07
CA ASP A 107 4.73 -10.78 -10.28
C ASP A 107 3.36 -10.17 -9.97
N HIS A 108 2.63 -10.69 -8.97
CA HIS A 108 1.33 -10.11 -8.58
C HIS A 108 1.44 -8.68 -8.03
N ALA A 109 2.57 -8.34 -7.41
CA ALA A 109 2.83 -6.95 -7.03
C ALA A 109 3.17 -6.12 -8.27
N ARG A 110 4.02 -6.62 -9.16
CA ARG A 110 4.36 -5.94 -10.41
C ARG A 110 3.11 -5.59 -11.24
N ASP A 111 2.21 -6.55 -11.35
CA ASP A 111 1.03 -6.50 -12.22
C ASP A 111 -0.23 -6.03 -11.46
N PHE A 112 -0.07 -5.49 -10.24
CA PHE A 112 -1.18 -5.16 -9.33
C PHE A 112 -2.25 -4.30 -9.99
N THR A 113 -1.87 -3.24 -10.70
CA THR A 113 -2.82 -2.32 -11.37
C THR A 113 -3.52 -2.93 -12.58
N GLU A 114 -3.00 -4.03 -13.13
CA GLU A 114 -3.66 -4.80 -14.21
C GLU A 114 -4.66 -5.82 -13.65
N LEU A 115 -4.38 -6.34 -12.46
CA LEU A 115 -5.19 -7.33 -11.75
C LEU A 115 -6.31 -6.65 -10.93
N VAL A 116 -6.06 -5.45 -10.42
CA VAL A 116 -6.91 -4.72 -9.48
C VAL A 116 -7.37 -3.39 -10.08
N GLY A 117 -8.69 -3.24 -10.17
CA GLY A 117 -9.36 -2.03 -10.64
C GLY A 117 -9.36 -0.89 -9.62
N ASP A 118 -9.82 0.28 -10.06
CA ASP A 118 -9.93 1.51 -9.24
C ASP A 118 -8.60 2.01 -8.64
N THR A 119 -7.47 1.63 -9.23
CA THR A 119 -6.11 2.02 -8.81
C THR A 119 -5.64 3.34 -9.44
N GLY A 120 -6.23 3.76 -10.56
CA GLY A 120 -5.79 4.93 -11.32
C GLY A 120 -6.01 6.29 -10.63
N ASP A 121 -6.76 6.31 -9.53
CA ASP A 121 -6.99 7.51 -8.72
C ASP A 121 -6.06 7.62 -7.50
N VAL A 122 -5.26 6.57 -7.18
CA VAL A 122 -4.34 6.56 -6.04
C VAL A 122 -3.32 7.70 -6.15
N ILE A 123 -3.18 8.47 -5.06
CA ILE A 123 -2.27 9.63 -4.97
C ILE A 123 -1.05 9.30 -4.11
N ASP A 124 -1.25 8.56 -3.03
CA ASP A 124 -0.20 8.22 -2.06
C ASP A 124 -0.08 6.70 -1.96
N LEU A 125 1.13 6.19 -2.19
CA LEU A 125 1.44 4.76 -2.20
C LEU A 125 2.50 4.44 -1.14
N ALA A 126 2.26 3.46 -0.30
CA ALA A 126 3.22 2.91 0.64
C ALA A 126 3.63 1.49 0.23
N ILE A 127 4.91 1.19 0.33
CA ILE A 127 5.51 -0.14 0.13
C ILE A 127 6.67 -0.33 1.11
N ASP A 128 6.94 -1.56 1.53
CA ASP A 128 8.05 -1.85 2.43
C ASP A 128 9.39 -1.61 1.75
N TYR A 129 10.28 -0.90 2.46
CA TYR A 129 11.71 -0.99 2.21
C TYR A 129 12.21 -2.39 2.59
N VAL A 130 13.14 -2.92 1.80
CA VAL A 130 13.68 -4.25 2.02
C VAL A 130 15.19 -4.16 1.94
N ASP A 131 15.86 -4.58 3.00
CA ASP A 131 17.30 -4.59 3.08
C ASP A 131 17.89 -5.47 1.95
N PRO A 132 18.88 -4.98 1.17
CA PRO A 132 19.52 -5.72 0.11
C PRO A 132 20.04 -7.11 0.51
N VAL A 133 20.35 -7.34 1.80
CA VAL A 133 20.82 -8.63 2.33
C VAL A 133 19.72 -9.70 2.28
N ILE A 134 18.45 -9.33 2.48
CA ILE A 134 17.31 -10.26 2.51
C ILE A 134 16.37 -10.12 1.29
N ARG A 135 16.55 -9.05 0.50
CA ARG A 135 15.74 -8.74 -0.67
C ARG A 135 15.86 -9.84 -1.72
N GLN A 136 14.72 -10.26 -2.27
CA GLN A 136 14.75 -11.22 -3.38
C GLN A 136 15.20 -10.54 -4.68
N PRO A 137 15.88 -11.26 -5.60
CA PRO A 137 16.47 -10.67 -6.81
C PRO A 137 15.50 -9.91 -7.73
N TRP A 138 14.21 -10.27 -7.72
CA TRP A 138 13.18 -9.67 -8.57
C TRP A 138 12.50 -8.43 -7.95
N GLU A 139 12.64 -8.21 -6.63
CA GLU A 139 11.81 -7.23 -5.92
C GLU A 139 12.03 -5.80 -6.39
N THR A 140 13.28 -5.42 -6.68
CA THR A 140 13.58 -4.04 -7.10
C THR A 140 12.93 -3.70 -8.43
N TYR A 141 13.03 -4.61 -9.41
CA TYR A 141 12.37 -4.45 -10.71
C TYR A 141 10.85 -4.47 -10.56
N ASN A 142 10.30 -5.40 -9.78
CA ASN A 142 8.85 -5.49 -9.60
C ASN A 142 8.27 -4.26 -8.90
N LYS A 143 8.98 -3.72 -7.89
CA LYS A 143 8.63 -2.44 -7.26
C LYS A 143 8.73 -1.27 -8.23
N PHE A 144 9.76 -1.24 -9.08
CA PHE A 144 9.93 -0.22 -10.10
C PHE A 144 8.69 -0.15 -11.01
N VAL A 145 8.29 -1.29 -11.58
CA VAL A 145 7.15 -1.38 -12.49
C VAL A 145 5.83 -1.09 -11.76
N LEU A 146 5.66 -1.60 -10.54
CA LEU A 146 4.50 -1.29 -9.69
C LEU A 146 4.36 0.21 -9.45
N MET A 147 5.45 0.92 -9.13
CA MET A 147 5.39 2.37 -8.90
C MET A 147 5.06 3.13 -10.18
N GLU A 148 5.65 2.74 -11.31
CA GLU A 148 5.38 3.36 -12.62
C GLU A 148 3.96 3.11 -13.12
N SER A 149 3.32 2.03 -12.68
CA SER A 149 1.97 1.68 -13.13
C SER A 149 0.86 2.54 -12.52
N PHE A 150 1.15 3.31 -11.47
CA PHE A 150 0.20 4.27 -10.89
C PHE A 150 0.33 5.67 -11.51
N PRO A 151 -0.61 6.11 -12.36
CA PRO A 151 -0.45 7.34 -13.14
C PRO A 151 -0.56 8.64 -12.33
N LYS A 152 -1.15 8.59 -11.12
CA LYS A 152 -1.42 9.77 -10.27
C LYS A 152 -0.65 9.78 -8.96
N VAL A 153 0.15 8.76 -8.67
CA VAL A 153 0.92 8.72 -7.43
C VAL A 153 1.93 9.87 -7.44
N LYS A 154 1.89 10.68 -6.38
CA LYS A 154 2.75 11.86 -6.19
C LYS A 154 3.83 11.60 -5.16
N GLU A 155 3.53 10.75 -4.18
CA GLU A 155 4.39 10.44 -3.06
C GLU A 155 4.42 8.91 -2.83
N VAL A 156 5.63 8.39 -2.60
CA VAL A 156 5.85 7.00 -2.23
C VAL A 156 6.44 6.95 -0.82
N PHE A 157 5.82 6.17 0.05
CA PHE A 157 6.27 5.94 1.41
C PHE A 157 7.00 4.60 1.47
N LEU A 158 8.30 4.64 1.77
CA LEU A 158 9.13 3.46 2.00
C LEU A 158 9.02 3.09 3.49
N VAL A 159 8.30 2.02 3.77
CA VAL A 159 8.00 1.59 5.13
C VAL A 159 9.18 0.78 5.69
N VAL A 160 9.72 1.17 6.83
CA VAL A 160 10.82 0.49 7.53
C VAL A 160 10.36 -0.06 8.88
N GLY A 161 11.02 -1.13 9.34
CA GLY A 161 10.70 -1.75 10.63
C GLY A 161 9.30 -2.37 10.66
N SER A 162 8.73 -2.67 9.49
CA SER A 162 7.54 -3.49 9.34
C SER A 162 7.89 -4.91 9.81
N ASP A 163 7.71 -5.19 11.10
CA ASP A 163 7.83 -6.53 11.67
C ASP A 163 6.68 -7.40 11.15
N HIS A 164 6.70 -7.76 9.86
CA HIS A 164 5.84 -8.78 9.29
C HIS A 164 6.51 -10.14 9.47
N SER A 165 6.83 -10.49 10.72
CA SER A 165 7.44 -11.79 11.09
C SER A 165 6.41 -12.89 11.40
N SER A 166 5.14 -12.69 11.08
CA SER A 166 4.11 -13.71 11.28
C SER A 166 3.48 -14.12 9.95
N ASP A 167 3.72 -15.38 9.57
CA ASP A 167 3.03 -16.14 8.52
C ASP A 167 1.50 -16.27 8.73
N GLU A 168 0.96 -15.59 9.74
CA GLU A 168 -0.45 -15.47 10.01
C GLU A 168 -0.84 -14.02 9.75
N LEU A 169 -1.64 -13.77 8.71
CA LEU A 169 -2.53 -12.62 8.68
C LEU A 169 -3.22 -12.58 10.06
N GLU A 170 -2.77 -11.72 10.97
CA GLU A 170 -3.42 -11.60 12.26
C GLU A 170 -4.90 -11.35 11.98
N VAL A 171 -5.74 -12.28 12.46
CA VAL A 171 -7.16 -12.37 12.10
C VAL A 171 -7.90 -11.30 12.89
N GLY A 172 -7.71 -10.04 12.53
CA GLY A 172 -8.32 -8.91 13.20
C GLY A 172 -8.13 -7.60 12.44
N PRO A 173 -9.11 -6.68 12.53
CA PRO A 173 -8.91 -5.34 12.03
C PRO A 173 -7.80 -4.65 12.82
N ARG A 174 -6.89 -3.95 12.13
CA ARG A 174 -5.83 -3.13 12.74
C ARG A 174 -5.74 -1.77 12.08
N THR A 175 -5.26 -0.79 12.83
CA THR A 175 -5.06 0.57 12.32
C THR A 175 -3.58 0.81 12.12
N VAL A 176 -3.13 0.76 10.87
CA VAL A 176 -1.76 1.14 10.55
C VAL A 176 -1.65 2.67 10.47
N GLN A 177 -0.62 3.20 11.12
CA GLN A 177 -0.21 4.59 11.02
C GLN A 177 1.22 4.66 10.49
N LEU A 178 1.45 5.49 9.48
CA LEU A 178 2.79 5.85 9.03
C LEU A 178 3.29 6.99 9.91
N VAL A 179 4.40 6.77 10.59
CA VAL A 179 5.03 7.75 11.48
C VAL A 179 6.47 8.00 11.05
N ASP A 180 7.04 9.10 11.52
CA ASP A 180 8.47 9.35 11.34
C ASP A 180 9.28 8.18 11.95
N PRO A 181 10.26 7.64 11.21
CA PRO A 181 11.05 6.52 11.71
C PRO A 181 11.96 6.98 12.84
N ASP A 182 12.21 6.11 13.82
CA ASP A 182 13.18 6.36 14.89
C ASP A 182 14.61 6.10 14.38
N ILE A 183 15.00 6.85 13.34
CA ILE A 183 16.28 6.78 12.65
C ILE A 183 16.83 8.21 12.64
N ASP A 184 18.12 8.36 12.95
CA ASP A 184 18.75 9.68 12.88
C ASP A 184 18.81 10.22 11.44
N MET A 185 18.90 11.54 11.30
CA MET A 185 18.81 12.21 10.01
C MET A 185 19.92 11.78 9.03
N MET A 186 21.13 11.46 9.50
CA MET A 186 22.22 11.03 8.62
C MET A 186 21.99 9.61 8.12
N ALA A 187 21.60 8.70 9.01
CA ALA A 187 21.25 7.34 8.64
C ALA A 187 20.04 7.29 7.68
N LEU A 188 19.08 8.21 7.84
CA LEU A 188 17.94 8.36 6.94
C LEU A 188 18.37 8.83 5.53
N ASP A 189 19.25 9.82 5.44
CA ASP A 189 19.78 10.30 4.16
C ASP A 189 20.60 9.21 3.45
N ASP A 190 21.44 8.48 4.20
CA ASP A 190 22.22 7.35 3.69
C ASP A 190 21.31 6.21 3.19
N LEU A 191 20.23 5.91 3.91
CA LEU A 191 19.22 4.93 3.51
C LEU A 191 18.53 5.34 2.20
N LEU A 192 18.07 6.59 2.11
CA LEU A 192 17.43 7.09 0.89
C LEU A 192 18.39 7.12 -0.29
N ALA A 193 19.66 7.45 -0.07
CA ALA A 193 20.70 7.39 -1.09
C ALA A 193 20.93 5.95 -1.58
N SER A 194 21.07 5.00 -0.64
CA SER A 194 21.23 3.57 -0.93
C SER A 194 20.04 2.99 -1.70
N VAL A 195 18.81 3.37 -1.32
CA VAL A 195 17.60 2.98 -2.06
C VAL A 195 17.69 3.46 -3.51
N LYS A 196 17.92 4.76 -3.72
CA LYS A 196 18.03 5.34 -5.06
C LYS A 196 19.14 4.67 -5.87
N GLU A 197 20.31 4.45 -5.28
CA GLU A 197 21.39 3.74 -5.94
C GLU A 197 20.97 2.33 -6.37
N SER A 198 20.33 1.56 -5.46
CA SER A 198 19.88 0.20 -5.74
C SER A 198 18.86 0.11 -6.88
N PHE A 199 17.88 1.02 -6.93
CA PHE A 199 16.91 1.08 -8.02
C PHE A 199 17.55 1.47 -9.36
N SER A 200 18.57 2.33 -9.33
CA SER A 200 19.30 2.69 -10.55
C SER A 200 20.17 1.55 -11.08
N TYR A 201 20.88 0.85 -10.18
CA TYR A 201 21.86 -0.18 -10.54
C TYR A 201 21.18 -1.50 -10.94
N GLU A 202 20.24 -1.99 -10.13
CA GLU A 202 19.66 -3.33 -10.34
C GLU A 202 18.73 -3.39 -11.55
N VAL A 203 18.07 -2.28 -11.88
CA VAL A 203 17.23 -2.19 -13.07
C VAL A 203 18.09 -1.98 -14.34
N GLY A 204 19.32 -1.46 -14.21
CA GLY A 204 20.27 -1.27 -15.31
C GLY A 204 21.10 -2.50 -15.69
N VAL A 205 21.13 -3.54 -14.85
CA VAL A 205 21.66 -4.86 -15.22
C VAL A 205 20.59 -5.53 -16.08
N GLU A 206 20.78 -5.58 -17.40
CA GLU A 206 19.90 -6.33 -18.31
C GLU A 206 19.54 -7.68 -17.66
N LEU A 207 18.26 -7.86 -17.32
CA LEU A 207 17.69 -9.16 -16.99
C LEU A 207 17.74 -10.01 -18.27
N ASN A 208 18.93 -10.45 -18.68
CA ASN A 208 19.12 -11.58 -19.56
C ASN A 208 18.80 -12.85 -18.76
N VAL A 209 17.57 -12.93 -18.26
CA VAL A 209 16.94 -14.22 -17.98
C VAL A 209 16.31 -14.59 -19.30
N ASP A 210 17.11 -15.25 -20.14
CA ASP A 210 16.62 -15.94 -21.32
C ASP A 210 15.56 -16.94 -20.85
N LEU A 211 14.29 -16.55 -20.89
CA LEU A 211 13.17 -17.48 -20.97
C LEU A 211 13.12 -18.05 -22.39
N GLU A 212 14.26 -18.55 -22.88
CA GLU A 212 14.31 -19.30 -24.12
C GLU A 212 13.77 -20.70 -23.85
N LYS A 213 12.72 -21.00 -24.60
CA LYS A 213 12.15 -22.32 -24.75
C LYS A 213 13.28 -23.29 -25.12
N ASN A 214 13.56 -24.25 -24.25
CA ASN A 214 14.42 -25.38 -24.57
C ASN A 214 13.75 -26.23 -25.67
N ASP A 215 14.10 -25.98 -26.93
CA ASP A 215 13.95 -26.96 -28.01
C ASP A 215 15.30 -27.67 -28.18
N PRO A 216 15.41 -28.98 -27.89
CA PRO A 216 16.70 -29.62 -27.73
C PRO A 216 17.31 -30.07 -29.06
N GLN A 217 17.42 -29.20 -30.07
CA GLN A 217 18.28 -29.43 -31.25
C GLN A 217 18.75 -28.11 -31.87
N GLU A 218 19.87 -27.57 -31.39
CA GLU A 218 20.97 -27.11 -32.25
C GLU A 218 22.15 -26.67 -31.37
N GLN A 219 23.28 -27.36 -31.50
CA GLN A 219 24.59 -26.87 -31.08
C GLN A 219 25.45 -26.63 -32.31
N ILE A 220 26.46 -25.78 -32.10
CA ILE A 220 27.76 -25.72 -32.77
C ILE A 220 27.89 -24.66 -33.89
N LYS A 221 28.24 -23.41 -33.52
CA LYS A 221 29.49 -22.71 -33.91
C LYS A 221 29.35 -21.19 -33.84
N GLN A 222 30.03 -20.59 -32.87
CA GLN A 222 31.05 -19.52 -32.98
C GLN A 222 31.04 -18.72 -31.68
N ASP A 223 32.23 -18.51 -31.17
CA ASP A 223 32.53 -17.77 -29.95
C ASP A 223 32.79 -16.31 -30.35
N PRO A 224 31.86 -15.35 -30.17
CA PRO A 224 32.22 -13.97 -30.03
C PRO A 224 32.42 -13.71 -28.53
N THR A 225 33.59 -13.17 -28.20
CA THR A 225 33.86 -12.57 -26.89
C THR A 225 32.65 -11.74 -26.46
N PRO A 226 32.07 -11.94 -25.26
CA PRO A 226 30.87 -11.23 -24.87
C PRO A 226 31.21 -9.75 -24.81
N ASP A 227 30.61 -8.99 -25.73
CA ASP A 227 30.61 -7.55 -25.70
C ASP A 227 29.92 -7.18 -24.37
N ILE A 228 30.70 -6.75 -23.38
CA ILE A 228 30.17 -6.25 -22.11
C ILE A 228 29.48 -4.94 -22.46
N LYS A 229 28.22 -5.04 -22.91
CA LYS A 229 27.34 -3.89 -23.03
C LYS A 229 27.39 -3.19 -21.69
N THR A 230 27.82 -1.94 -21.70
CA THR A 230 27.76 -1.08 -20.53
C THR A 230 26.30 -1.11 -20.04
N PRO A 231 26.02 -1.46 -18.77
CA PRO A 231 24.65 -1.57 -18.28
C PRO A 231 23.94 -0.27 -18.61
N THR A 232 22.86 -0.37 -19.41
CA THR A 232 22.06 0.80 -19.75
C THR A 232 21.29 1.15 -18.50
N LEU A 233 21.83 2.08 -17.72
CA LEU A 233 21.22 2.54 -16.48
C LEU A 233 19.79 3.01 -16.78
N MET A 234 18.78 2.26 -16.33
CA MET A 234 17.41 2.75 -16.43
C MET A 234 17.24 3.98 -15.53
N PRO A 235 16.47 4.99 -15.95
CA PRO A 235 16.22 6.15 -15.13
C PRO A 235 15.46 5.73 -13.88
N LEU A 236 15.80 6.32 -12.73
CA LEU A 236 15.03 6.20 -11.50
C LEU A 236 13.54 6.53 -11.75
N PRO A 237 12.58 5.78 -11.17
CA PRO A 237 11.18 6.19 -11.15
C PRO A 237 11.09 7.63 -10.65
N PRO A 238 10.49 8.58 -11.40
CA PRO A 238 10.44 9.98 -10.99
C PRO A 238 9.81 10.16 -9.61
N VAL A 239 8.90 9.26 -9.22
CA VAL A 239 8.24 9.26 -7.91
C VAL A 239 9.21 8.95 -6.76
N LEU A 240 10.26 8.15 -6.98
CA LEU A 240 11.28 7.87 -5.95
C LEU A 240 12.11 9.09 -5.57
N LEU A 241 12.15 10.13 -6.41
CA LEU A 241 12.79 11.40 -6.05
C LEU A 241 12.05 12.12 -4.92
N LYS A 242 10.77 11.82 -4.75
CA LYS A 242 9.89 12.39 -3.71
C LYS A 242 9.53 11.37 -2.63
N ALA A 243 10.20 10.21 -2.60
CA ALA A 243 9.89 9.20 -1.61
C ALA A 243 10.28 9.65 -0.20
N LYS A 244 9.47 9.25 0.79
CA LYS A 244 9.72 9.45 2.22
C LYS A 244 9.91 8.09 2.89
N VAL A 245 10.80 8.02 3.88
CA VAL A 245 10.89 6.85 4.74
C VAL A 245 10.00 7.05 5.95
N VAL A 246 9.23 6.03 6.28
CA VAL A 246 8.30 6.03 7.42
C VAL A 246 8.37 4.69 8.14
N SER A 247 7.97 4.65 9.39
CA SER A 247 7.73 3.38 10.09
C SER A 247 6.23 3.12 10.17
N ALA A 248 5.82 1.86 10.02
CA ALA A 248 4.44 1.45 10.26
C ALA A 248 4.26 1.06 11.74
N ARG A 249 3.25 1.64 12.39
CA ARG A 249 2.79 1.22 13.72
C ARG A 249 1.36 0.69 13.60
N ALA A 250 1.11 -0.49 14.16
CA ALA A 250 -0.20 -1.13 14.19
C ALA A 250 -0.78 -1.17 15.62
#